data_AF-A0A177FZH6-F1
#
_entry.id   AF-A0A177FZH6-F1
#
_cell.length_a   1.000
_cell.length_b   1.000
_cell.length_c   1.000
_cell.angle_alpha   90.00
_cell.angle_beta   90.00
_cell.angle_gamma   90.00
#
_symmetry.space_group_name_H-M   'P 1'
#
loop_
_entity.id
_entity.type
_entity.pdbx_description
1 polymer ?
#
loop_
_entity_poly.entity_id
_entity_poly.type
_entity_poly.pdbx_seq_one_letter_code
_entity_poly.pdbx_strand_id
1 'polypeptide(L)' 'MVAGTAAPGPLADLAKEYHTTVEKLPDPEWTYAMRMSPRFVVMDPNARYVGTVDANLSADAMTEALKKLMNLPQ' A
#
# COMPACT_ATOMS: atom_id res chain seq x y z
N MET A 1 0.98 -24.96 17.74
CA MET A 1 2.00 -24.18 17.00
C MET A 1 1.30 -23.51 15.83
N VAL A 2 1.02 -22.22 15.92
CA VAL A 2 0.82 -21.39 14.73
C VAL A 2 2.10 -20.60 14.60
N ALA A 3 2.80 -20.79 13.49
CA ALA A 3 4.02 -20.09 13.18
C ALA A 3 3.71 -18.59 13.21
N GLY A 4 4.39 -17.83 14.08
CA GLY A 4 4.49 -16.39 13.91
C GLY A 4 4.94 -16.17 12.46
N THR A 5 4.14 -15.42 11.70
CA THR A 5 4.32 -15.26 10.25
C THR A 5 5.56 -14.39 9.99
N ALA A 6 6.73 -14.98 10.23
CA ALA A 6 8.00 -14.53 9.70
C ALA A 6 7.97 -14.80 8.20
N ALA A 7 7.27 -13.94 7.48
CA ALA A 7 7.43 -13.85 6.04
C ALA A 7 7.98 -12.47 5.65
N PRO A 8 9.11 -12.00 6.24
CA PRO A 8 9.72 -10.74 5.79
C PRO A 8 10.10 -10.80 4.31
N GLY A 9 10.49 -11.98 3.79
CA GLY A 9 10.75 -12.18 2.36
C GLY A 9 9.50 -11.96 1.49
N PRO A 10 8.45 -12.78 1.63
CA PRO A 10 7.23 -12.63 0.83
C PRO A 10 6.54 -11.26 0.96
N LEU A 11 6.54 -10.63 2.14
CA LEU A 11 6.02 -9.27 2.32
C LEU A 11 6.88 -8.23 1.61
N ALA A 12 8.21 -8.37 1.59
CA ALA A 12 9.10 -7.47 0.87
C ALA A 12 8.97 -7.64 -0.65
N ASP A 13 8.82 -8.87 -1.13
CA ASP A 13 8.60 -9.15 -2.55
C ASP A 13 7.27 -8.57 -3.02
N LEU A 14 6.20 -8.75 -2.24
CA LEU A 14 4.89 -8.15 -2.50
C LEU A 14 4.95 -6.61 -2.47
N ALA A 15 5.65 -6.03 -1.48
CA ALA A 15 5.82 -4.60 -1.38
C ALA A 15 6.56 -4.02 -2.59
N LYS A 16 7.54 -4.76 -3.13
CA LYS A 16 8.27 -4.40 -4.34
C LYS A 16 7.39 -4.49 -5.58
N GLU A 17 6.64 -5.58 -5.74
CA GLU A 17 5.73 -5.78 -6.89
C GLU A 17 4.66 -4.69 -6.98
N TYR A 18 4.07 -4.32 -5.83
CA TYR A 18 2.99 -3.35 -5.77
C TYR A 18 3.45 -1.92 -5.43
N HIS A 19 4.77 -1.67 -5.44
CA HIS A 19 5.36 -0.35 -5.14
C HIS A 19 4.87 0.29 -3.83
N THR A 20 4.69 -0.52 -2.78
CA THR A 20 4.21 -0.08 -1.46
C THR A 20 5.31 -0.23 -0.39
N THR A 21 5.03 0.23 0.83
CA THR A 21 5.94 0.17 1.98
C THR A 21 5.49 -0.86 3.00
N VAL A 22 6.42 -1.46 3.74
CA VAL A 22 6.12 -2.35 4.88
C VAL A 22 6.10 -1.55 6.18
N GLU A 23 5.06 -1.71 6.98
CA GLU A 23 4.89 -1.10 8.30
C GLU A 23 5.14 -2.13 9.41
N LYS A 24 5.77 -1.68 10.49
CA LYS A 24 5.82 -2.42 11.76
C LYS A 24 4.74 -1.87 12.68
N LEU A 25 3.82 -2.71 13.10
CA LEU A 25 2.79 -2.35 14.06
C LEU A 25 3.01 -3.06 15.39
N PRO A 26 2.66 -2.45 16.53
CA PRO A 26 2.63 -3.16 17.80
C PRO A 26 1.71 -4.38 17.74
N ASP A 27 2.18 -5.49 18.30
CA ASP A 27 1.41 -6.73 18.41
C ASP A 27 1.49 -7.24 19.86
N PRO A 28 0.35 -7.52 20.52
CA PRO A 28 0.32 -7.89 21.93
C PRO A 28 0.89 -9.28 22.21
N GLU A 29 0.96 -10.17 21.22
CA GLU A 29 1.54 -11.51 21.35
C GLU A 29 3.01 -11.54 20.94
N TRP A 30 3.39 -10.76 19.92
CA TRP A 30 4.69 -10.87 19.25
C TRP A 30 5.57 -9.62 19.33
N THR A 31 5.22 -8.65 20.19
CA THR A 31 5.82 -7.29 20.26
C THR A 31 5.52 -6.44 19.04
N TYR A 32 5.66 -6.98 17.83
CA TYR A 32 5.27 -6.31 16.59
C TYR A 32 4.86 -7.29 15.48
N ALA A 33 4.01 -6.83 14.58
CA ALA A 33 3.65 -7.48 13.32
C ALA A 33 4.10 -6.64 12.14
N MET A 34 4.48 -7.29 11.03
CA MET A 34 4.75 -6.62 9.76
C MET A 34 3.54 -6.72 8.84
N ARG A 35 3.10 -5.60 8.28
CA ARG A 35 2.05 -5.58 7.23
C ARG A 35 2.45 -4.65 6.10
N MET A 36 1.87 -4.83 4.92
CA MET A 36 1.95 -3.78 3.90
C MET A 36 1.15 -2.57 4.34
N SER A 37 1.70 -1.38 4.10
CA SER A 37 0.95 -0.14 4.23
C SER A 37 -0.24 -0.20 3.28
N PRO A 38 -1.46 0.10 3.74
CA PRO A 38 -2.65 -0.03 2.92
C PRO A 38 -2.59 1.05 1.82
N ARG A 39 -2.36 0.61 0.59
CA ARG A 39 -2.28 1.46 -0.60
C ARG A 39 -3.17 0.93 -1.70
N PHE A 40 -3.83 1.85 -2.40
CA PHE A 40 -4.52 1.56 -3.65
C PHE A 40 -3.53 1.70 -4.81
N VAL A 41 -3.46 0.67 -5.64
CA VAL A 41 -2.78 0.78 -6.94
C VAL A 41 -3.71 1.47 -7.91
N VAL A 42 -3.21 2.51 -8.57
CA VAL A 42 -3.96 3.25 -9.58
C VAL A 42 -3.46 2.82 -10.95
N MET A 43 -4.41 2.42 -11.79
CA MET A 43 -4.19 2.07 -13.18
C MET A 43 -4.89 3.09 -14.08
N ASP A 44 -4.32 3.37 -15.25
CA ASP A 44 -5.02 4.10 -16.30
C ASP A 44 -6.12 3.23 -16.96
N PRO A 45 -6.99 3.80 -17.81
CA PRO A 45 -8.01 3.04 -18.54
C PRO A 45 -7.47 1.93 -19.47
N ASN A 46 -6.16 1.94 -19.79
CA ASN A 46 -5.49 0.92 -20.58
C ASN A 46 -4.82 -0.15 -19.70
N ALA A 47 -5.18 -0.21 -18.41
CA ALA A 47 -4.60 -1.09 -17.40
C ALA A 47 -3.08 -0.91 -17.20
N ARG A 48 -2.55 0.30 -17.41
CA ARG A 48 -1.16 0.64 -17.13
C ARG A 48 -1.03 1.25 -15.74
N TYR A 49 -0.02 0.84 -15.00
CA TYR A 49 0.31 1.41 -13.70
C TYR A 49 0.63 2.91 -13.83
N VAL A 50 -0.05 3.74 -13.04
CA VAL A 50 0.21 5.20 -12.97
C VAL A 50 0.74 5.63 -11.60
N GLY A 51 0.51 4.84 -10.55
CA GLY A 51 1.00 5.14 -9.21
C GLY A 51 0.26 4.41 -8.11
N THR A 52 0.52 4.80 -6.86
CA THR A 52 -0.21 4.33 -5.67
C THR A 52 -0.73 5.49 -4.85
N VAL A 53 -1.86 5.31 -4.18
CA VAL A 53 -2.41 6.27 -3.19
C VAL A 53 -2.54 5.61 -1.82
N ASP A 54 -2.29 6.36 -0.76
CA ASP A 54 -2.52 5.89 0.61
C ASP A 54 -4.02 5.68 0.85
N ALA A 55 -4.40 4.49 1.33
CA ALA A 55 -5.80 4.12 1.51
C ALA A 55 -6.45 4.78 2.74
N ASN A 56 -5.68 5.44 3.60
CA ASN A 56 -6.18 6.14 4.78
C ASN A 56 -6.44 7.64 4.53
N LEU A 57 -6.26 8.13 3.30
CA LEU A 57 -6.57 9.53 2.97
C LEU A 57 -8.07 9.81 3.13
N SER A 58 -8.39 11.05 3.50
CA SER A 58 -9.77 11.56 3.38
C SER A 58 -10.22 11.59 1.92
N ALA A 59 -11.53 11.66 1.68
CA ALA A 59 -12.08 11.71 0.33
C ALA A 59 -11.52 12.90 -0.49
N ASP A 60 -11.35 14.06 0.12
CA ASP A 60 -10.77 15.25 -0.54
C ASP A 60 -9.30 15.03 -0.92
N ALA A 61 -8.49 14.49 0.00
CA ALA A 61 -7.09 14.21 -0.26
C ALA A 61 -6.89 13.08 -1.29
N MET A 62 -7.78 12.08 -1.30
CA MET A 62 -7.83 11.02 -2.31
C MET A 62 -8.13 11.60 -3.70
N THR A 63 -9.11 12.50 -3.79
CA THR A 63 -9.49 13.16 -5.05
C THR A 63 -8.32 13.94 -5.64
N GLU A 64 -7.65 14.75 -4.83
CA GLU A 64 -6.48 15.51 -5.27
C GLU A 64 -5.29 14.62 -5.67
N ALA A 65 -5.08 13.51 -4.96
CA ALA A 65 -4.07 12.53 -5.31
C ALA A 65 -4.36 11.87 -6.68
N LEU A 66 -5.62 11.47 -6.91
CA LEU A 66 -6.04 10.85 -8.17
C LEU A 66 -5.96 11.81 -9.35
N LYS A 67 -6.37 13.08 -9.18
CA LYS A 67 -6.22 14.11 -10.23
C LYS A 67 -4.77 14.25 -10.67
N LYS A 68 -3.83 14.31 -9.72
CA LYS A 68 -2.39 14.41 -10.00
C LYS A 68 -1.85 13.18 -10.72
N LEU A 69 -2.23 11.98 -10.28
CA LEU A 69 -1.74 10.73 -10.87
C LEU A 69 -2.27 10.50 -12.29
N MET A 70 -3.53 10.84 -12.54
CA MET A 70 -4.17 10.64 -13.84
C MET A 70 -4.01 11.84 -14.77
N ASN A 71 -3.28 12.87 -14.34
CA ASN A 71 -3.06 14.11 -15.09
C ASN A 71 -4.38 14.74 -15.58
N LEU A 72 -5.44 14.62 -14.77
CA LEU A 72 -6.76 15.17 -15.08
C LEU A 72 -6.72 16.70 -14.94
N PRO A 73 -7.42 17.45 -15.81
CA PRO A 73 -7.57 18.89 -15.61
C PRO A 73 -8.18 19.18 -14.23
N GLN A 74 -7.65 20.22 -13.57
CA GLN A 74 -8.02 20.66 -12.21
C GLN A 74 -9.51 20.97 -12.07
#